data_AF-K9ZX45-F1
#
_entry.id   AF-K9ZX45-F1
#
_cell.length_a   1.000
_cell.length_b   1.000
_cell.length_c   1.000
_cell.angle_alpha   90.00
_cell.angle_beta   90.00
_cell.angle_gamma   90.00
#
_symmetry.space_group_name_H-M   'P 1'
#
loop_
_entity.id
_entity.type
_entity.pdbx_description
1 polymer ?
#
loop_
_entity_poly.entity_id
_entity_poly.type
_entity_poly.pdbx_seq_one_letter_code
_entity_poly.pdbx_strand_id
1 'polypeptide(L)'
;MVNVEIRNEQDGQPFQAGSAASVRFLAEVRAWAERNEFNQIVFWRDGEKLWVQLDDERLNYWMPEHLLERGQKEDVEMQLDYARGAHHRSAAGYQKFDK
;
A
#
# COMPACT_ATOMS: atom_id res chain seq x y z
N MET A 1 -8.82 10.30 10.64
CA MET A 1 -7.90 10.79 9.60
C MET A 1 -6.92 9.68 9.33
N VAL A 2 -6.94 9.09 8.14
CA VAL A 2 -6.10 7.93 7.83
C VAL A 2 -4.65 8.36 7.60
N ASN A 3 -3.71 7.61 8.15
CA ASN A 3 -2.28 7.79 7.90
C ASN A 3 -1.87 7.00 6.65
N VAL A 4 -1.32 7.67 5.64
CA VAL A 4 -0.79 7.02 4.44
C VAL A 4 0.65 7.48 4.24
N GLU A 5 1.57 6.54 4.19
CA GLU A 5 2.99 6.83 4.06
C GLU A 5 3.70 5.86 3.11
N ILE A 6 4.80 6.34 2.53
CA ILE A 6 5.72 5.52 1.75
C ILE A 6 7.05 5.53 2.51
N ARG A 7 7.66 4.37 2.68
CA ARG A 7 8.96 4.20 3.34
C ARG A 7 9.87 3.36 2.46
N ASN A 8 11.17 3.58 2.51
CA ASN A 8 12.12 2.69 1.86
C ASN A 8 12.26 1.40 2.69
N GLU A 9 12.30 0.25 2.03
CA GLU A 9 12.47 -1.05 2.67
C GLU A 9 13.86 -1.19 3.32
N GLN A 10 14.88 -0.60 2.67
CA GLN A 10 16.28 -0.79 3.05
C GLN A 10 16.65 -0.13 4.37
N ASP A 11 16.07 1.03 4.66
CA ASP A 11 16.43 1.86 5.82
C ASP A 11 15.21 2.28 6.67
N GLY A 12 14.00 1.96 6.24
CA GLY A 12 12.75 2.34 6.91
C GLY A 12 12.43 3.84 6.88
N GLN A 13 13.22 4.65 6.17
CA GLN A 13 13.03 6.10 6.14
C GLN A 13 11.85 6.49 5.27
N PRO A 14 11.13 7.57 5.62
CA PRO A 14 10.05 8.09 4.77
C PRO A 14 10.56 8.47 3.38
N PHE A 15 9.87 7.99 2.36
CA PHE A 15 10.08 8.37 0.98
C PHE A 15 9.06 9.45 0.59
N GLN A 16 9.53 10.65 0.29
CA GLN A 16 8.68 11.72 -0.24
C GLN A 16 8.75 11.71 -1.77
N ALA A 17 7.71 11.16 -2.38
CA ALA A 17 7.53 11.28 -3.81
C ALA A 17 7.11 12.73 -4.16
N GLY A 18 7.99 13.48 -4.82
CA GLY A 18 7.84 14.92 -5.08
C GLY A 18 6.99 15.28 -6.31
N SER A 19 6.33 14.33 -6.96
CA SER A 19 5.58 14.57 -8.20
C SER A 19 4.10 14.94 -7.94
N ALA A 20 3.46 15.65 -8.87
CA ALA A 20 2.02 15.91 -8.78
C ALA A 20 1.18 14.62 -8.85
N ALA A 21 1.69 13.60 -9.55
CA ALA A 21 1.04 12.29 -9.65
C ALA A 21 1.07 11.54 -8.32
N SER A 22 2.19 11.56 -7.61
CA SER A 22 2.31 10.90 -6.31
C SER A 22 1.45 11.55 -5.23
N VAL A 23 1.25 12.86 -5.30
CA VAL A 23 0.27 13.55 -4.43
C VAL A 23 -1.15 13.05 -4.70
N ARG A 24 -1.52 12.86 -5.97
CA ARG A 24 -2.84 12.30 -6.34
C ARG A 24 -2.95 10.85 -5.88
N PHE A 25 -1.94 10.03 -6.10
CA PHE A 25 -1.91 8.65 -5.62
C PHE A 25 -2.18 8.57 -4.12
N LEU A 26 -1.47 9.35 -3.30
CA LEU A 26 -1.66 9.36 -1.84
C LEU A 26 -3.08 9.81 -1.44
N ALA A 27 -3.66 10.76 -2.18
CA ALA A 27 -5.04 11.19 -1.95
C ALA A 27 -6.05 10.08 -2.27
N GLU A 28 -5.87 9.37 -3.39
CA GLU A 28 -6.74 8.24 -3.76
C GLU A 28 -6.62 7.09 -2.77
N VAL A 29 -5.39 6.75 -2.34
CA VAL A 29 -5.17 5.72 -1.30
C VAL A 29 -5.86 6.11 -0.01
N ARG A 30 -5.75 7.38 0.42
CA ARG A 30 -6.43 7.86 1.63
C ARG A 30 -7.95 7.72 1.51
N ALA A 31 -8.53 8.16 0.38
CA ALA A 31 -9.97 8.05 0.16
C ALA A 31 -10.45 6.59 0.15
N TRP A 32 -9.67 5.69 -0.47
CA TRP A 32 -9.96 4.26 -0.45
C TRP A 32 -9.88 3.69 0.97
N ALA A 33 -8.85 4.06 1.74
CA ALA A 33 -8.66 3.58 3.10
C ALA A 33 -9.78 4.04 4.04
N GLU A 34 -10.22 5.30 3.92
CA GLU A 34 -11.37 5.84 4.66
C GLU A 34 -12.66 5.08 4.37
N ARG A 35 -12.92 4.74 3.10
CA ARG A 35 -14.08 3.93 2.69
C ARG A 35 -14.05 2.50 3.22
N ASN A 36 -12.87 1.96 3.47
CA ASN A 36 -12.65 0.58 3.88
C ASN A 36 -12.22 0.45 5.36
N GLU A 37 -12.33 1.53 6.13
CA GLU A 37 -12.11 1.56 7.59
C GLU A 37 -10.69 1.20 8.04
N PHE A 38 -9.68 1.42 7.18
CA PHE A 38 -8.27 1.29 7.58
C PHE A 38 -7.77 2.56 8.26
N ASN A 39 -6.99 2.42 9.32
CA ASN A 39 -6.41 3.55 10.05
C ASN A 39 -5.05 3.97 9.46
N GLN A 40 -4.29 2.99 8.95
CA GLN A 40 -2.98 3.21 8.39
C GLN A 40 -2.74 2.36 7.14
N ILE A 41 -2.07 2.95 6.14
CA ILE A 41 -1.49 2.22 5.02
C ILE A 41 -0.02 2.64 4.88
N VAL A 42 0.86 1.65 4.84
CA VAL A 42 2.30 1.86 4.62
C VAL A 42 2.70 1.15 3.34
N PHE A 43 3.31 1.88 2.42
CA PHE A 43 3.97 1.30 1.26
C PHE A 43 5.47 1.20 1.51
N TRP A 44 6.01 -0.02 1.44
CA TRP A 44 7.43 -0.25 1.57
C TRP A 44 8.08 -0.39 0.19
N ARG A 45 8.86 0.60 -0.18
CA ARG A 45 9.54 0.73 -1.45
C ARG A 45 10.82 -0.10 -1.48
N ASP A 46 10.86 -1.05 -2.40
CA ASP A 46 11.99 -1.91 -2.68
C ASP A 46 12.23 -1.98 -4.20
N GLY A 47 13.08 -1.09 -4.71
CA GLY A 47 13.26 -0.90 -6.15
C GLY A 47 11.94 -0.54 -6.83
N GLU A 48 11.52 -1.35 -7.81
CA GLU A 48 10.28 -1.16 -8.58
C GLU A 48 9.02 -1.70 -7.87
N LYS A 49 9.15 -2.18 -6.62
CA LYS A 49 8.04 -2.76 -5.85
C LYS A 49 7.64 -1.86 -4.70
N LEU A 50 6.33 -1.81 -4.44
CA LEU A 50 5.73 -1.20 -3.27
C LEU A 50 4.96 -2.29 -2.51
N TRP A 51 5.61 -2.86 -1.51
CA TRP A 51 4.96 -3.81 -0.60
C TRP A 51 3.91 -3.09 0.22
N VAL A 52 2.76 -3.74 0.40
CA VAL A 52 1.61 -3.12 1.06
C VAL A 52 1.50 -3.63 2.48
N GLN A 53 1.38 -2.69 3.42
CA GLN A 53 0.95 -2.96 4.78
C GLN A 53 -0.35 -2.21 5.03
N LEU A 54 -1.34 -2.94 5.54
CA LEU A 54 -2.65 -2.41 5.94
C LEU A 54 -2.73 -2.53 7.47
N ASP A 55 -2.97 -1.40 8.14
CA ASP A 55 -2.84 -1.25 9.60
C ASP A 55 -1.53 -1.85 10.12
N ASP A 56 -1.63 -2.86 11.00
CA ASP A 56 -0.49 -3.53 11.63
C ASP A 56 0.01 -4.74 10.82
N GLU A 57 -0.65 -5.09 9.72
CA GLU A 57 -0.35 -6.29 8.95
C GLU A 57 0.37 -5.97 7.64
N ARG A 58 1.63 -6.43 7.55
CA ARG A 58 2.39 -6.40 6.31
C ARG A 58 2.03 -7.60 5.44
N LEU A 59 1.52 -7.31 4.24
CA LEU A 59 1.05 -8.32 3.31
C LEU A 59 2.20 -8.87 2.48
N ASN A 60 2.11 -10.16 2.11
CA ASN A 60 2.90 -10.70 0.99
C ASN A 60 2.27 -10.29 -0.35
N TYR A 61 2.08 -8.98 -0.53
CA TYR A 61 1.49 -8.34 -1.69
C TYR A 61 2.27 -7.06 -1.99
N TRP A 62 2.57 -6.84 -3.26
CA TRP A 62 3.21 -5.62 -3.73
C TRP A 62 2.51 -5.11 -4.98
N MET A 63 2.58 -3.80 -5.17
CA MET A 63 2.16 -3.14 -6.40
C MET A 63 3.39 -2.52 -7.11
N PRO A 64 3.34 -2.31 -8.43
CA PRO A 64 4.43 -1.67 -9.14
C PRO A 64 4.64 -0.20 -8.71
N GLU A 65 5.90 0.22 -8.54
CA GLU A 65 6.25 1.60 -8.16
C GLU A 65 5.74 2.63 -9.16
N HIS A 66 5.68 2.30 -10.46
CA HIS A 66 5.22 3.22 -11.49
C HIS A 66 3.78 3.71 -11.27
N LEU A 67 2.97 3.02 -10.45
CA LEU A 67 1.64 3.50 -10.07
C LEU A 67 1.70 4.80 -9.24
N LEU A 68 2.80 5.10 -8.55
CA LEU A 68 3.01 6.39 -7.88
C LEU A 68 3.06 7.55 -8.88
N GLU A 69 3.60 7.31 -10.07
CA GLU A 69 3.83 8.35 -11.06
C GLU A 69 2.78 8.36 -12.18
N ARG A 70 2.19 7.20 -12.48
CA ARG A 70 1.36 6.99 -13.67
C ARG A 70 0.05 6.26 -13.38
N GLY A 71 -0.17 5.82 -12.14
CA GLY A 71 -1.36 5.08 -11.77
C GLY A 71 -2.60 5.93 -11.95
N GLN A 72 -3.58 5.43 -12.71
CA GLN A 72 -4.91 6.01 -12.71
C GLN A 72 -5.64 5.59 -11.44
N LYS A 73 -6.63 6.36 -11.02
CA LYS A 73 -7.43 6.07 -9.83
C LYS A 73 -7.95 4.62 -9.81
N GLU A 74 -8.48 4.16 -10.94
CA GLU A 74 -9.06 2.81 -11.09
C GLU A 74 -8.00 1.73 -10.88
N ASP A 75 -6.78 1.92 -11.39
CA ASP A 75 -5.68 0.99 -11.21
C ASP A 75 -5.27 0.92 -9.73
N VAL A 76 -5.19 2.06 -9.06
CA VAL A 76 -4.83 2.15 -7.64
C VAL A 76 -5.88 1.47 -6.76
N GLU A 77 -7.17 1.79 -6.95
CA GLU A 77 -8.25 1.18 -6.18
C GLU A 77 -8.31 -0.34 -6.40
N MET A 78 -8.15 -0.80 -7.64
CA MET A 78 -8.12 -2.24 -7.96
C MET A 78 -6.98 -2.97 -7.23
N GLN A 79 -5.78 -2.41 -7.22
CA GLN A 79 -4.63 -3.00 -6.51
C GLN A 79 -4.86 -3.05 -5.00
N LEU A 80 -5.47 -2.01 -4.43
CA LEU A 80 -5.82 -1.98 -3.01
C LEU A 80 -6.93 -2.97 -2.65
N ASP A 81 -7.91 -3.19 -3.54
CA ASP A 81 -8.93 -4.22 -3.34
C ASP A 81 -8.32 -5.64 -3.35
N TYR A 82 -7.34 -5.90 -4.21
CA TYR A 82 -6.57 -7.15 -4.16
C TYR A 82 -5.79 -7.28 -2.84
N ALA A 83 -5.14 -6.21 -2.38
CA ALA A 83 -4.42 -6.17 -1.12
C ALA A 83 -5.36 -6.42 0.08
N ARG A 84 -6.54 -5.79 0.11
CA ARG A 84 -7.60 -6.03 1.10
C ARG A 84 -8.06 -7.48 1.11
N GLY A 85 -8.25 -8.07 -0.07
CA GLY A 85 -8.55 -9.49 -0.20
C GLY A 85 -7.44 -10.37 0.40
N ALA A 86 -6.18 -10.00 0.22
CA ALA A 86 -5.05 -10.70 0.83
C ALA A 86 -5.01 -10.54 2.36
N HIS A 87 -5.27 -9.34 2.87
CA HIS A 87 -5.40 -9.04 4.30
C HIS A 87 -6.49 -9.89 4.96
N HIS A 88 -7.69 -9.95 4.37
CA HIS A 88 -8.76 -10.81 4.88
C HIS A 88 -8.37 -12.30 4.91
N ARG A 89 -7.62 -12.78 3.90
CA ARG A 89 -7.13 -14.17 3.88
C ARG A 89 -6.03 -14.44 4.91
N SER A 90 -5.20 -13.44 5.18
CA SER A 90 -4.12 -13.53 6.17
C SER A 90 -4.69 -13.53 7.60
N ALA A 91 -5.61 -12.59 7.89
CA ALA A 91 -6.36 -12.51 9.14
C ALA A 91 -7.25 -13.76 9.40
N ALA A 92 -7.74 -14.42 8.35
CA ALA A 92 -8.52 -15.65 8.44
C ALA A 92 -7.69 -16.92 8.75
N GLY A 93 -6.36 -16.83 8.88
CA GLY A 93 -5.53 -17.90 9.43
C GLY A 93 -4.71 -18.69 8.41
N TYR A 94 -3.76 -18.03 7.75
CA TYR A 94 -2.59 -18.70 7.17
C TYR A 94 -1.32 -18.39 7.99
N GLN A 95 -1.32 -18.82 9.26
CA GLN A 95 -0.08 -19.26 9.92
C GLN A 95 0.40 -20.53 9.20
N LYS A 96 1.12 -20.39 8.09
CA LYS A 96 1.92 -21.41 7.35
C LYS A 96 2.30 -20.70 6.04
N PHE A 97 3.54 -20.34 5.77
CA PHE A 97 4.76 -21.13 5.87
C PHE A 97 5.96 -20.20 6.10
N ASP A 98 6.72 -20.50 7.15
CA ASP A 98 8.14 -20.20 7.24
C ASP A 98 8.89 -21.17 6.31
N LYS A 99 9.78 -20.65 5.45
CA LYS A 99 10.83 -21.40 4.75
C LYS A 99 11.99 -20.49 4.41
#